data_AF-A0AAV0D080-F1
#
_entry.id   AF-A0AAV0D080-F1
#
_cell.length_a   1.000
_cell.length_b   1.000
_cell.length_c   1.000
_cell.angle_alpha   90.00
_cell.angle_beta   90.00
_cell.angle_gamma   90.00
#
_symmetry.space_group_name_H-M   'P 1'
#
loop_
_entity.id
_entity.type
_entity.pdbx_description
1 polymer ?
#
loop_
_entity_poly.entity_id
_entity_poly.type
_entity_poly.pdbx_seq_one_letter_code
_entity_poly.pdbx_strand_id
1 'polypeptide(L)'
;MATTLPMSFDHFAACPFPVFEPDLSHWEWEEPPAPAFVFPTQHYDASSLVPPKQHHMSDSDSSSDNLKTNHAAVSSSGSDERNRNENSNSHSSEDERKRRRKLSNRDSARRSRLRKQRQLEELSCELNRLRAENLELTSQLRSAMQRCVVAQRNTEMIRAESSALRRILWDIRQAFLLRQLQSQQEQLTSVPPLHA
;
A
#
# COMPACT_ATOMS: atom_id res chain seq x y z
N MET A 1 -5.43 10.50 -59.88
CA MET A 1 -6.58 10.01 -59.10
C MET A 1 -6.20 10.11 -57.64
N ALA A 2 -6.90 10.98 -56.91
CA ALA A 2 -6.68 11.26 -55.51
C ALA A 2 -7.32 10.15 -54.65
N THR A 3 -6.63 9.66 -53.61
CA THR A 3 -7.33 9.26 -52.38
C THR A 3 -6.38 9.38 -51.19
N THR A 4 -6.83 10.24 -50.29
CA THR A 4 -6.20 10.76 -49.08
C THR A 4 -6.52 9.84 -47.90
N LEU A 5 -5.58 9.69 -46.98
CA LEU A 5 -5.76 9.04 -45.67
C LEU A 5 -6.79 9.82 -44.82
N PRO A 6 -7.72 9.17 -44.11
CA PRO A 6 -8.32 9.78 -42.93
C PRO A 6 -7.50 9.41 -41.68
N MET A 7 -6.66 10.35 -41.23
CA MET A 7 -6.30 10.46 -39.82
C MET A 7 -7.48 11.09 -39.09
N SER A 8 -8.19 10.31 -38.28
CA SER A 8 -9.15 10.83 -37.31
C SER A 8 -8.39 11.39 -36.10
N PHE A 9 -8.03 12.66 -36.19
CA PHE A 9 -7.66 13.49 -35.04
C PHE A 9 -8.94 14.21 -34.62
N ASP A 10 -9.68 13.66 -33.67
CA ASP A 10 -10.75 14.40 -32.98
C ASP A 10 -11.13 13.67 -31.69
N HIS A 11 -10.47 14.04 -30.59
CA HIS A 11 -11.03 14.01 -29.22
C HIS A 11 -10.20 14.90 -28.29
N PHE A 12 -9.85 16.11 -28.75
CA PHE A 12 -9.10 17.09 -27.97
C PHE A 12 -9.78 18.45 -28.01
N ALA A 13 -10.99 18.55 -27.43
CA ALA A 13 -11.57 19.83 -26.99
C ALA A 13 -12.88 19.61 -26.22
N ALA A 14 -12.86 18.82 -25.16
CA ALA A 14 -13.82 19.00 -24.08
C ALA A 14 -13.11 19.79 -22.98
N CYS A 15 -12.91 21.08 -23.22
CA CYS A 15 -12.46 22.01 -22.18
C CYS A 15 -13.57 22.05 -21.11
N PRO A 16 -13.33 21.64 -19.86
CA PRO A 16 -14.32 21.74 -18.80
C PRO A 16 -14.20 23.10 -18.09
N PHE A 17 -13.79 24.15 -18.81
CA PHE A 17 -13.72 25.48 -18.24
C PHE A 17 -15.05 26.18 -18.50
N PRO A 18 -15.77 26.62 -17.45
CA PRO A 18 -17.00 27.35 -17.63
C PRO A 18 -16.71 28.65 -18.40
N VAL A 19 -17.57 28.94 -19.37
CA VAL A 19 -17.63 30.24 -20.06
C VAL A 19 -17.82 31.32 -19.01
N PHE A 20 -17.01 32.39 -19.12
CA PHE A 20 -17.00 33.51 -18.19
C PHE A 20 -18.25 34.37 -18.42
N GLU A 21 -19.27 34.21 -17.57
CA GLU A 21 -20.43 35.10 -17.50
C GLU A 21 -20.11 36.28 -16.56
N PRO A 22 -20.16 37.54 -17.04
CA PRO A 22 -19.65 38.69 -16.32
C PRO A 22 -20.58 39.27 -15.24
N ASP A 23 -21.73 38.65 -14.95
CA ASP A 23 -22.77 39.29 -14.11
C ASP A 23 -23.20 38.54 -12.82
N LEU A 24 -22.63 37.38 -12.49
CA LEU A 24 -23.07 36.62 -11.31
C LEU A 24 -22.09 36.67 -10.14
N SER A 25 -22.50 37.47 -9.14
CA SER A 25 -22.43 37.21 -7.70
C SER A 25 -21.08 36.81 -7.11
N HIS A 26 -20.52 37.77 -6.36
CA HIS A 26 -20.08 37.61 -4.97
C HIS A 26 -19.87 36.13 -4.56
N TRP A 27 -18.61 35.75 -4.55
CA TRP A 27 -17.98 34.49 -4.11
C TRP A 27 -18.39 34.03 -2.70
N GLU A 28 -19.68 33.90 -2.39
CA GLU A 28 -20.15 33.00 -1.33
C GLU A 28 -19.82 31.57 -1.77
N TRP A 29 -18.55 31.23 -1.59
CA TRP A 29 -18.13 29.89 -1.28
C TRP A 29 -18.88 29.52 -0.01
N GLU A 30 -20.04 28.88 -0.14
CA GLU A 30 -20.40 27.91 0.88
C GLU A 30 -19.21 26.97 1.00
N GLU A 31 -18.66 26.84 2.21
CA GLU A 31 -17.71 25.78 2.52
C GLU A 31 -18.33 24.48 2.00
N PRO A 32 -17.77 23.84 0.96
CA PRO A 32 -18.22 22.51 0.62
C PRO A 32 -18.08 21.67 1.89
N PRO A 33 -19.10 20.90 2.30
CA PRO A 33 -19.03 20.08 3.51
C PRO A 33 -17.71 19.32 3.43
N ALA A 34 -16.90 19.48 4.49
CA ALA A 34 -15.50 19.05 4.55
C ALA A 34 -15.30 17.82 3.67
N PRO A 35 -14.34 17.83 2.71
CA PRO A 35 -14.19 16.71 1.79
C PRO A 35 -14.18 15.44 2.61
N ALA A 36 -15.13 14.53 2.35
CA ALA A 36 -15.27 13.26 3.07
C ALA A 36 -13.99 12.42 3.04
N PHE A 37 -13.00 12.84 2.25
CA PHE A 37 -11.61 12.45 2.33
C PHE A 37 -10.82 13.22 3.40
N VAL A 38 -11.29 13.17 4.64
CA VAL A 38 -10.36 13.15 5.76
C VAL A 38 -9.64 11.81 5.61
N PHE A 39 -8.43 11.81 5.06
CA PHE A 39 -7.54 10.66 5.26
C PHE A 39 -7.54 10.44 6.76
N PRO A 40 -8.00 9.27 7.25
CA PRO A 40 -8.04 9.02 8.67
C PRO A 40 -6.65 9.35 9.18
N THR A 41 -6.56 10.36 10.05
CA THR A 41 -5.39 10.48 10.91
C THR A 41 -5.55 9.29 11.84
N GLN A 42 -5.22 8.10 11.34
CA GLN A 42 -4.92 7.01 12.22
C GLN A 42 -3.77 7.57 13.03
N HIS A 43 -4.05 7.87 14.30
CA HIS A 43 -3.05 7.80 15.33
C HIS A 43 -2.46 6.41 15.20
N TYR A 44 -1.45 6.28 14.33
CA TYR A 44 -0.63 5.10 14.25
C TYR A 44 0.13 5.15 15.57
N ASP A 45 -0.37 4.38 16.53
CA ASP A 45 0.34 4.16 17.76
C ASP A 45 1.71 3.59 17.39
N ALA A 46 2.74 4.43 17.52
CA ALA A 46 4.12 4.10 17.21
C ALA A 46 4.63 2.91 18.05
N SER A 47 3.83 2.45 19.02
CA SER A 47 4.11 1.29 19.86
C SER A 47 3.89 -0.06 19.17
N SER A 48 3.24 -0.12 18.00
CA SER A 48 3.03 -1.38 17.27
C SER A 48 4.14 -1.71 16.24
N LEU A 49 5.08 -0.80 16.00
CA LEU A 49 6.29 -1.07 15.23
C LEU A 49 7.33 -1.82 16.08
N VAL A 50 6.96 -2.99 16.59
CA VAL A 50 7.96 -4.00 16.96
C VAL A 50 8.11 -4.88 15.72
N PRO A 51 9.26 -4.84 15.01
CA PRO A 51 9.56 -5.85 14.02
C PRO A 51 9.45 -7.21 14.73
N PRO A 52 8.77 -8.23 14.17
CA PRO A 52 8.79 -9.54 14.79
C PRO A 52 10.26 -9.93 14.97
N LYS A 53 10.65 -10.16 16.24
CA LYS A 53 12.00 -10.61 16.60
C LYS A 53 12.39 -11.73 15.64
N GLN A 54 13.41 -11.47 14.84
CA GLN A 54 14.02 -12.49 14.02
C GLN A 54 14.56 -13.56 14.98
N HIS A 55 13.88 -14.69 15.06
CA HIS A 55 14.51 -15.90 15.57
C HIS A 55 15.56 -16.29 14.54
N HIS A 56 16.79 -15.83 14.75
CA HIS A 56 17.94 -16.40 14.08
C HIS A 56 17.97 -17.89 14.44
N MET A 57 17.77 -18.73 13.44
CA MET A 57 18.11 -20.15 13.55
C MET A 57 19.62 -20.19 13.35
N SER A 58 20.36 -20.47 14.42
CA SER A 58 21.78 -20.77 14.31
C SER A 58 21.91 -22.07 13.51
N ASP A 59 22.57 -22.01 12.36
CA ASP A 59 23.10 -23.21 11.71
C ASP A 59 24.21 -23.77 12.62
N SER A 60 23.86 -24.80 13.40
CA SER A 60 24.86 -25.61 14.09
C SER A 60 25.38 -26.66 13.12
N ASP A 61 26.49 -26.31 12.49
CA ASP A 61 27.38 -27.26 11.81
C ASP A 61 27.88 -28.25 12.86
N SER A 62 27.46 -29.51 12.77
CA SER A 62 27.99 -30.60 13.59
C SER A 62 28.52 -31.68 12.67
N SER A 63 29.67 -31.39 12.08
CA SER A 63 30.60 -32.39 11.55
C SER A 63 31.32 -33.05 12.72
N SER A 64 31.12 -34.35 12.92
CA SER A 64 32.09 -35.20 13.59
C SER A 64 31.96 -36.65 13.08
N ASP A 65 32.87 -36.99 12.19
CA ASP A 65 33.34 -38.36 12.03
C ASP A 65 34.01 -38.83 13.34
N ASN A 66 33.67 -40.02 13.84
CA ASN A 66 34.53 -41.22 13.78
C ASN A 66 34.32 -42.25 14.91
N LEU A 67 34.37 -43.53 14.49
CA LEU A 67 34.90 -44.74 15.13
C LEU A 67 34.17 -45.47 16.30
N LYS A 68 33.74 -46.69 15.94
CA LYS A 68 33.93 -47.99 16.63
C LYS A 68 33.64 -48.07 18.14
N THR A 69 32.62 -48.85 18.46
CA THR A 69 32.65 -49.79 19.60
C THR A 69 31.89 -51.07 19.27
N ASN A 70 32.63 -52.18 19.23
CA ASN A 70 32.10 -53.53 19.33
C ASN A 70 31.53 -53.72 20.73
N HIS A 71 30.26 -54.10 20.88
CA HIS A 71 29.81 -54.86 22.04
C HIS A 71 28.78 -55.91 21.59
N ALA A 72 29.24 -57.17 21.61
CA ALA A 72 28.38 -58.33 21.67
C ALA A 72 27.86 -58.50 23.10
N ALA A 73 26.54 -58.60 23.25
CA ALA A 73 25.82 -59.39 24.27
C ALA A 73 24.31 -59.38 23.93
N VAL A 74 23.69 -60.45 23.37
CA VAL A 74 22.85 -61.48 24.06
C VAL A 74 22.09 -60.90 25.29
N SER A 75 20.76 -60.92 25.48
CA SER A 75 19.54 -61.60 24.98
C SER A 75 18.33 -60.70 25.42
N SER A 76 17.12 -60.72 24.86
CA SER A 76 16.17 -61.84 24.90
C SER A 76 14.95 -61.62 23.98
N SER A 77 14.70 -62.61 23.12
CA SER A 77 13.46 -63.40 23.09
C SER A 77 12.12 -62.67 22.92
N GLY A 78 11.72 -62.54 21.65
CA GLY A 78 10.32 -62.43 21.22
C GLY A 78 10.04 -63.53 20.19
N SER A 79 10.09 -64.77 20.66
CA SER A 79 9.73 -65.97 19.91
C SER A 79 8.22 -66.00 19.67
N ASP A 80 7.80 -65.83 18.42
CA ASP A 80 6.55 -66.42 17.91
C ASP A 80 6.94 -67.31 16.71
N GLU A 81 7.55 -68.44 17.04
CA GLU A 81 7.57 -69.60 16.15
C GLU A 81 6.14 -70.18 16.13
N ARG A 82 5.36 -69.80 15.12
CA ARG A 82 4.16 -70.56 14.76
C ARG A 82 4.42 -71.36 13.49
N ASN A 83 4.69 -72.63 13.73
CA ASN A 83 4.24 -73.78 12.95
C ASN A 83 4.73 -73.87 11.49
N ARG A 84 5.86 -74.57 11.33
CA ARG A 84 6.44 -74.94 10.04
C ARG A 84 5.99 -76.35 9.65
N ASN A 85 4.74 -76.50 9.20
CA ASN A 85 4.21 -77.66 8.47
C ASN A 85 2.84 -77.20 7.94
N GLU A 86 2.54 -76.87 6.68
CA GLU A 86 2.77 -77.57 5.40
C GLU A 86 2.78 -76.58 4.20
N ASN A 87 3.09 -75.29 4.40
CA ASN A 87 2.86 -74.24 3.39
C ASN A 87 4.07 -73.32 3.13
N SER A 88 5.26 -73.90 2.96
CA SER A 88 6.55 -73.16 2.86
C SER A 88 6.60 -72.15 1.70
N ASN A 89 5.87 -72.40 0.61
CA ASN A 89 5.83 -71.49 -0.53
C ASN A 89 4.97 -70.23 -0.25
N SER A 90 3.87 -70.37 0.51
CA SER A 90 2.92 -69.29 0.75
C SER A 90 3.42 -68.27 1.79
N HIS A 91 4.12 -68.72 2.85
CA HIS A 91 4.70 -67.80 3.84
C HIS A 91 5.81 -66.90 3.27
N SER A 92 6.62 -67.40 2.33
CA SER A 92 7.64 -66.57 1.67
C SER A 92 7.00 -65.44 0.83
N SER A 93 5.85 -65.72 0.21
CA SER A 93 5.12 -64.76 -0.62
C SER A 93 4.51 -63.63 0.22
N GLU A 94 4.01 -63.95 1.41
CA GLU A 94 3.46 -62.97 2.35
C GLU A 94 4.56 -62.07 2.93
N ASP A 95 5.72 -62.62 3.26
CA ASP A 95 6.84 -61.85 3.80
C ASP A 95 7.46 -60.94 2.73
N GLU A 96 7.56 -61.41 1.48
CA GLU A 96 7.94 -60.57 0.35
C GLU A 96 6.92 -59.46 0.09
N ARG A 97 5.61 -59.75 0.21
CA ARG A 97 4.55 -58.73 0.14
C ARG A 97 4.67 -57.69 1.26
N LYS A 98 4.94 -58.12 2.49
CA LYS A 98 5.19 -57.21 3.63
C LYS A 98 6.43 -56.35 3.38
N ARG A 99 7.52 -56.92 2.87
CA ARG A 99 8.74 -56.19 2.51
C ARG A 99 8.45 -55.12 1.46
N ARG A 100 7.73 -55.46 0.39
CA ARG A 100 7.30 -54.51 -0.64
C ARG A 100 6.43 -53.40 -0.09
N ARG A 101 5.48 -53.70 0.80
CA ARG A 101 4.64 -52.70 1.48
C ARG A 101 5.47 -51.74 2.34
N LYS A 102 6.45 -52.24 3.09
CA LYS A 102 7.36 -51.39 3.88
C LYS A 102 8.16 -50.43 3.00
N LEU A 103 8.71 -50.92 1.88
CA LEU A 103 9.45 -50.09 0.93
C LEU A 103 8.53 -49.04 0.27
N SER A 104 7.36 -49.46 -0.21
CA SER A 104 6.39 -48.55 -0.84
C SER A 104 5.86 -47.49 0.13
N ASN A 105 5.56 -47.86 1.37
CA ASN A 105 5.11 -46.92 2.41
C ASN A 105 6.24 -45.95 2.78
N ARG A 106 7.47 -46.44 2.93
CA ARG A 106 8.63 -45.57 3.16
C ARG A 106 8.79 -44.55 2.04
N ASP A 107 8.69 -44.98 0.79
CA ASP A 107 8.81 -44.09 -0.36
C ASP A 107 7.63 -43.11 -0.45
N SER A 108 6.40 -43.55 -0.14
CA SER A 108 5.22 -42.68 -0.15
C SER A 108 5.25 -41.65 0.99
N ALA A 109 5.71 -42.03 2.18
CA ALA A 109 5.95 -41.12 3.29
C ALA A 109 7.03 -40.08 2.95
N ARG A 110 8.13 -40.50 2.32
CA ARG A 110 9.18 -39.58 1.82
C ARG A 110 8.62 -38.59 0.80
N ARG A 111 7.89 -39.07 -0.21
CA ARG A 111 7.24 -38.21 -1.23
C ARG A 111 6.24 -37.24 -0.59
N SER A 112 5.47 -37.70 0.39
CA SER A 112 4.52 -36.86 1.11
C SER A 112 5.22 -35.74 1.88
N ARG A 113 6.29 -36.06 2.62
CA ARG A 113 7.13 -35.07 3.32
C ARG A 113 7.71 -34.04 2.35
N LEU A 114 8.28 -34.49 1.23
CA LEU A 114 8.87 -33.59 0.24
C LEU A 114 7.83 -32.67 -0.41
N ARG A 115 6.62 -33.17 -0.72
CA ARG A 115 5.53 -32.33 -1.23
C ARG A 115 5.14 -31.24 -0.23
N LYS A 116 4.96 -31.60 1.04
CA LYS A 116 4.64 -30.63 2.09
C LYS A 116 5.76 -29.60 2.27
N GLN A 117 7.03 -30.04 2.23
CA GLN A 117 8.17 -29.11 2.30
C GLN A 117 8.14 -28.09 1.16
N ARG A 118 7.93 -28.54 -0.08
CA ARG A 118 7.81 -27.63 -1.23
C ARG A 118 6.66 -26.63 -1.09
N GLN A 119 5.51 -27.09 -0.58
CA GLN A 119 4.38 -26.20 -0.30
C GLN A 119 4.71 -25.15 0.76
N LEU A 120 5.46 -25.51 1.80
CA LEU A 120 5.92 -24.55 2.81
C LEU A 120 6.92 -23.55 2.23
N GLU A 121 7.83 -24.00 1.39
CA GLU A 121 8.79 -23.13 0.68
C GLU A 121 8.05 -22.14 -0.24
N GLU A 122 7.08 -22.61 -1.02
CA GLU A 122 6.25 -21.77 -1.89
C GLU A 122 5.47 -20.72 -1.11
N LEU A 123 4.81 -21.12 -0.01
CA LEU A 123 4.10 -20.19 0.86
C LEU A 123 5.05 -19.18 1.52
N SER A 124 6.26 -19.59 1.91
CA SER A 124 7.27 -18.71 2.48
C SER A 124 7.74 -17.65 1.46
N CYS A 125 8.00 -18.07 0.22
CA CYS A 125 8.33 -17.17 -0.87
C CYS A 125 7.22 -16.15 -1.13
N GLU A 126 5.97 -16.61 -1.20
CA GLU A 126 4.82 -15.74 -1.41
C GLU A 126 4.63 -14.74 -0.28
N LEU A 127 4.79 -15.18 0.97
CA LEU A 127 4.73 -14.32 2.14
C LEU A 127 5.81 -13.23 2.08
N ASN A 128 7.05 -13.60 1.73
CA ASN A 128 8.15 -12.64 1.59
C ASN A 128 7.91 -11.65 0.44
N ARG A 129 7.35 -12.10 -0.69
CA ARG A 129 6.93 -11.23 -1.80
C ARG A 129 5.90 -10.21 -1.34
N LEU A 130 4.82 -10.69 -0.70
CA LEU A 130 3.76 -9.82 -0.18
C LEU A 130 4.26 -8.85 0.89
N ARG A 131 5.21 -9.25 1.74
CA ARG A 131 5.86 -8.35 2.70
C ARG A 131 6.65 -7.24 2.00
N ALA A 132 7.42 -7.58 0.97
CA ALA A 132 8.19 -6.59 0.21
C ALA A 132 7.24 -5.59 -0.48
N GLU A 133 6.18 -6.08 -1.11
CA GLU A 133 5.15 -5.24 -1.74
C GLU A 133 4.43 -4.36 -0.73
N ASN A 134 4.09 -4.89 0.45
CA ASN A 134 3.45 -4.11 1.49
C ASN A 134 4.35 -2.96 1.99
N LEU A 135 5.66 -3.22 2.15
CA LEU A 135 6.63 -2.19 2.53
C LEU A 135 6.76 -1.12 1.44
N GLU A 136 6.80 -1.52 0.18
CA GLU A 136 6.86 -0.61 -0.96
C GLU A 136 5.61 0.28 -1.02
N LEU A 137 4.42 -0.32 -0.99
CA LEU A 137 3.14 0.41 -1.00
C LEU A 137 3.02 1.37 0.19
N THR A 138 3.48 0.96 1.37
CA THR A 138 3.51 1.82 2.56
C THR A 138 4.43 3.02 2.36
N SER A 139 5.60 2.82 1.74
CA SER A 139 6.53 3.90 1.41
C SER A 139 5.93 4.88 0.38
N GLN A 140 5.29 4.34 -0.66
CA GLN A 140 4.60 5.14 -1.68
C GLN A 140 3.46 5.96 -1.06
N LEU A 141 2.66 5.36 -0.17
CA LEU A 141 1.59 6.03 0.56
C LEU A 141 2.14 7.18 1.41
N ARG A 142 3.19 6.95 2.19
CA ARG A 142 3.84 8.00 2.99
C ARG A 142 4.30 9.17 2.12
N SER A 143 4.90 8.87 0.98
CA SER A 143 5.38 9.88 0.02
C SER A 143 4.22 10.65 -0.61
N ALA A 144 3.10 9.99 -0.92
CA ALA A 144 1.89 10.64 -1.39
C ALA A 144 1.28 11.57 -0.33
N MET A 145 1.18 11.10 0.91
CA MET A 145 0.69 11.92 2.03
C MET A 145 1.54 13.19 2.23
N GLN A 146 2.87 13.07 2.17
CA GLN A 146 3.75 14.24 2.28
C GLN A 146 3.50 15.25 1.14
N ARG A 147 3.32 14.78 -0.09
CA ARG A 147 2.98 15.65 -1.23
C ARG A 147 1.63 16.33 -1.03
N CYS A 148 0.62 15.62 -0.52
CA CYS A 148 -0.69 16.20 -0.20
C CYS A 148 -0.58 17.31 0.83
N VAL A 149 0.19 17.11 1.91
CA VAL A 149 0.41 18.14 2.95
C VAL A 149 1.09 19.39 2.37
N VAL A 150 2.09 19.21 1.50
CA VAL A 150 2.75 20.35 0.83
C VAL A 150 1.75 21.09 -0.09
N ALA A 151 0.96 20.35 -0.86
CA ALA A 151 -0.05 20.94 -1.74
C ALA A 151 -1.13 21.72 -0.95
N GLN A 152 -1.57 21.19 0.20
CA GLN A 152 -2.51 21.87 1.10
C GLN A 152 -1.94 23.19 1.61
N ARG A 153 -0.70 23.19 2.11
CA ARG A 153 -0.03 24.43 2.57
C ARG A 153 0.11 25.47 1.46
N ASN A 154 0.49 25.04 0.27
CA ASN A 154 0.60 25.95 -0.88
C ASN A 154 -0.78 26.53 -1.24
N THR A 155 -1.83 25.72 -1.19
CA THR A 155 -3.20 26.17 -1.43
C THR A 155 -3.65 27.20 -0.38
N GLU A 156 -3.36 26.95 0.90
CA GLU A 156 -3.64 27.89 1.99
C GLU A 156 -2.88 29.22 1.81
N MET A 157 -1.60 29.15 1.44
CA MET A 157 -0.77 30.31 1.16
C MET A 157 -1.35 31.18 0.04
N ILE A 158 -1.67 30.56 -1.11
CA ILE A 158 -2.28 31.25 -2.25
C ILE A 158 -3.63 31.87 -1.86
N ARG A 159 -4.44 31.15 -1.06
CA ARG A 159 -5.71 31.69 -0.54
C ARG A 159 -5.49 32.92 0.33
N ALA A 160 -4.51 32.89 1.24
CA ALA A 160 -4.17 34.00 2.12
C ALA A 160 -3.65 35.22 1.33
N GLU A 161 -2.78 35.01 0.34
CA GLU A 161 -2.32 36.08 -0.55
C GLU A 161 -3.48 36.69 -1.34
N SER A 162 -4.36 35.83 -1.88
CA SER A 162 -5.52 36.29 -2.63
C SER A 162 -6.49 37.10 -1.77
N SER A 163 -6.69 36.73 -0.50
CA SER A 163 -7.57 37.46 0.41
C SER A 163 -6.96 38.80 0.83
N ALA A 164 -5.65 38.84 1.06
CA ALA A 164 -4.91 40.07 1.32
C ALA A 164 -5.02 41.05 0.14
N LEU A 165 -4.80 40.59 -1.09
CA LEU A 165 -4.95 41.41 -2.29
C LEU A 165 -6.39 41.91 -2.47
N ARG A 166 -7.39 41.04 -2.27
CA ARG A 166 -8.80 41.45 -2.30
C ARG A 166 -9.09 42.54 -1.26
N ARG A 167 -8.51 42.44 -0.08
CA ARG A 167 -8.66 43.44 0.98
C ARG A 167 -8.07 44.78 0.58
N ILE A 168 -6.85 44.79 0.05
CA ILE A 168 -6.18 46.00 -0.43
C ILE A 168 -7.01 46.68 -1.53
N LEU A 169 -7.50 45.91 -2.51
CA LEU A 169 -8.34 46.44 -3.58
C LEU A 169 -9.65 47.03 -3.06
N TRP A 170 -10.27 46.37 -2.09
CA TRP A 170 -11.46 46.89 -1.43
C TRP A 170 -11.17 48.23 -0.74
N ASP A 171 -10.11 48.30 0.06
CA ASP A 171 -9.73 49.51 0.79
C ASP A 171 -9.42 50.68 -0.16
N ILE A 172 -8.71 50.42 -1.28
CA ILE A 172 -8.47 51.43 -2.34
C ILE A 172 -9.80 51.90 -2.96
N ARG A 173 -10.70 50.97 -3.30
CA ARG A 173 -12.01 51.32 -3.87
C ARG A 173 -12.83 52.19 -2.91
N GLN A 174 -12.84 51.86 -1.62
CA GLN A 174 -13.54 52.66 -0.61
C GLN A 174 -12.93 54.05 -0.45
N ALA A 175 -11.60 54.15 -0.37
CA ALA A 175 -10.90 55.43 -0.29
C ALA A 175 -11.18 56.32 -1.51
N PHE A 176 -11.23 55.73 -2.71
CA PHE A 176 -11.58 56.44 -3.93
C PHE A 176 -13.00 57.01 -3.88
N LEU A 177 -14.00 56.18 -3.51
CA LEU A 177 -15.39 56.62 -3.41
C LEU A 177 -15.58 57.72 -2.37
N LEU A 178 -14.93 57.61 -1.21
CA LEU A 178 -14.95 58.64 -0.17
C LEU A 178 -14.39 59.97 -0.68
N ARG A 179 -13.24 59.95 -1.35
CA ARG A 179 -12.63 61.16 -1.93
C ARG A 179 -13.50 61.78 -3.02
N GLN A 180 -14.14 60.94 -3.85
CA GLN A 180 -15.08 61.43 -4.86
C GLN A 180 -16.25 62.16 -4.19
N LEU A 181 -16.87 61.58 -3.15
CA LEU A 181 -17.97 62.21 -2.43
C LEU A 181 -17.56 63.54 -1.78
N GLN A 182 -16.38 63.59 -1.15
CA GLN A 182 -15.84 64.84 -0.58
C GLN A 182 -15.68 65.93 -1.66
N SER A 183 -15.10 65.58 -2.81
CA SER A 183 -14.93 66.54 -3.91
C SER A 183 -16.26 67.08 -4.45
N GLN A 184 -17.31 66.25 -4.48
CA GLN A 184 -18.65 66.68 -4.88
C GLN A 184 -19.26 67.64 -3.85
N GLN A 185 -19.08 67.36 -2.54
CA GLN A 185 -19.54 68.26 -1.47
C GLN A 185 -18.83 69.62 -1.52
N GLU A 186 -17.51 69.65 -1.73
CA GLU A 186 -16.74 70.90 -1.85
C GLU A 186 -17.26 71.76 -3.00
N GLN A 187 -17.56 71.17 -4.17
CA GLN A 187 -18.15 71.88 -5.32
C GLN A 187 -19.53 72.47 -5.04
N LEU A 188 -20.35 71.80 -4.22
CA LEU A 188 -21.68 72.30 -3.81
C LEU A 188 -21.60 73.44 -2.78
N THR A 189 -20.53 73.49 -1.99
CA THR A 189 -20.35 74.48 -0.91
C THR A 189 -19.53 75.71 -1.31
N SER A 190 -18.91 75.73 -2.49
CA SER A 190 -18.15 76.90 -2.95
C SER A 190 -19.11 78.02 -3.38
N VAL A 191 -19.37 78.98 -2.49
CA VAL A 191 -20.08 80.23 -2.79
C VAL A 191 -19.20 81.08 -3.74
N PRO A 192 -19.71 81.57 -4.88
CA PRO A 192 -18.91 82.38 -5.79
C PRO A 192 -18.53 83.72 -5.14
N PRO A 193 -17.34 84.28 -5.43
CA PRO A 193 -16.96 85.57 -4.91
C PRO A 193 -17.91 86.64 -5.45
N LEU A 194 -18.56 87.35 -4.54
CA LEU A 194 -19.29 88.57 -4.86
C LEU A 194 -18.28 89.59 -5.39
N HIS A 195 -18.22 89.73 -6.71
CA HIS A 195 -17.50 90.82 -7.36
C HIS A 195 -18.18 92.14 -6.96
N ALA A 196 -17.48 92.93 -6.15
CA ALA A 196 -17.80 94.31 -5.80
C ALA A 196 -17.28 95.27 -6.88
#